data_AF-A0A3N5XB33-F1
#
_entry.id   AF-A0A3N5XB33-F1
#
_cell.length_a   1.000
_cell.length_b   1.000
_cell.length_c   1.000
_cell.angle_alpha   90.00
_cell.angle_beta   90.00
_cell.angle_gamma   90.00
#
_symmetry.space_group_name_H-M   'P 1'
#
loop_
_entity.id
_entity.type
_entity.pdbx_description
1 polymer ?
#
loop_
_entity_poly.entity_id
_entity_poly.type
_entity_poly.pdbx_seq_one_letter_code
_entity_poly.pdbx_strand_id
1 'polypeptide(L)'
;MGSILAEWDRVEEAERLLLENIELAERSAGNSSLKNAYMTLARLAMARGDTGRVFDLLDQADQNWSSTVFQAESQRIRALIMLGAADSQYRGVV
;
A
#
# COMPACT_ATOMS: atom_id res chain seq x y z
N MET A 1 -2.83 1.91 -26.75
CA MET A 1 -1.48 1.54 -26.29
C MET A 1 -0.77 2.69 -25.60
N GLY A 2 -0.67 3.88 -26.20
CA GLY A 2 0.01 5.03 -25.58
C GLY A 2 -0.63 5.55 -24.28
N SER A 3 -1.96 5.53 -24.14
CA SER A 3 -2.65 5.97 -22.91
C SER A 3 -2.37 5.06 -21.71
N ILE A 4 -2.35 3.75 -21.92
CA ILE A 4 -2.02 2.76 -20.88
C ILE A 4 -0.56 2.94 -20.47
N LEU A 5 0.39 3.02 -21.40
CA LEU A 5 1.80 3.25 -21.07
C LEU A 5 2.00 4.55 -20.27
N ALA A 6 1.29 5.63 -20.62
CA ALA A 6 1.34 6.89 -19.89
C ALA A 6 0.70 6.80 -18.49
N GLU A 7 -0.38 6.02 -18.32
CA GLU A 7 -0.96 5.78 -17.01
C GLU A 7 -0.04 4.96 -16.11
N TRP A 8 0.65 3.95 -16.67
CA TRP A 8 1.63 3.14 -15.95
C TRP A 8 2.87 3.95 -15.54
N ASP A 9 3.39 4.78 -16.45
CA ASP A 9 4.52 5.68 -16.17
C ASP A 9 4.19 6.67 -15.05
N ARG A 10 2.98 7.25 -15.07
CA ARG A 10 2.50 8.13 -13.99
C ARG A 10 2.32 7.41 -12.65
N VAL A 11 1.97 6.13 -12.69
CA VAL A 11 1.81 5.28 -11.50
C VAL A 11 3.17 4.91 -10.91
N GLU A 12 4.17 4.62 -11.74
CA GLU A 12 5.56 4.40 -11.32
C GLU A 12 6.20 5.68 -10.76
N GLU A 13 5.94 6.82 -11.41
CA GLU A 13 6.38 8.12 -10.92
C GLU A 13 5.74 8.47 -9.57
N ALA A 14 4.43 8.22 -9.41
CA ALA A 14 3.74 8.42 -8.14
C ALA A 14 4.32 7.53 -7.04
N GLU A 15 4.63 6.26 -7.32
CA GLU A 15 5.28 5.36 -6.36
C GLU A 15 6.65 5.90 -5.93
N ARG A 16 7.48 6.32 -6.88
CA ARG A 16 8.80 6.88 -6.60
C ARG A 16 8.74 8.13 -5.74
N LEU A 17 7.85 9.07 -6.07
CA LEU A 17 7.65 10.31 -5.29
C LEU A 17 7.15 10.02 -3.88
N LEU A 18 6.29 9.01 -3.69
CA LEU A 18 5.82 8.60 -2.37
C LEU A 18 6.94 7.98 -1.53
N LEU A 19 7.81 7.16 -2.14
CA LEU A 19 8.98 6.58 -1.46
C LEU A 19 9.99 7.67 -1.05
N GLU A 20 10.24 8.64 -1.93
CA GLU A 20 11.10 9.78 -1.60
C GLU A 20 10.51 10.64 -0.49
N ASN A 21 9.18 10.85 -0.50
CA ASN A 21 8.48 11.56 0.57
C ASN A 21 8.62 10.84 1.90
N ILE A 22 8.54 9.51 1.91
CA ILE A 22 8.76 8.67 3.09
C ILE A 22 10.19 8.87 3.62
N GLU A 23 11.21 8.75 2.76
CA GLU A 23 12.61 8.91 3.17
C GLU A 23 12.87 10.32 3.75
N LEU A 24 12.29 11.36 3.16
CA LEU A 24 12.40 12.75 3.66
C LEU A 24 11.65 12.96 4.99
N ALA A 25 10.49 12.33 5.13
CA ALA A 25 9.64 12.48 6.31
C ALA A 25 10.17 11.68 7.51
N GLU A 26 10.78 10.50 7.28
CA GLU A 26 11.54 9.73 8.28
C GLU A 26 12.68 10.58 8.86
N ARG A 27 13.33 11.39 8.01
CA ARG A 27 14.41 12.30 8.43
C ARG A 27 13.92 13.57 9.14
N SER A 28 12.64 13.95 9.02
CA SER A 28 12.14 15.26 9.46
C SER A 28 11.07 15.25 10.56
N ALA A 29 10.82 14.12 11.24
CA ALA A 29 9.73 13.97 12.21
C ALA A 29 8.34 14.35 11.64
N GLY A 30 8.21 14.32 10.31
CA GLY A 30 7.05 14.73 9.51
C GLY A 30 5.95 13.66 9.51
N ASN A 31 5.38 13.45 10.67
CA ASN A 31 4.66 12.24 11.03
C ASN A 31 3.35 12.01 10.22
N SER A 32 2.58 13.05 9.89
CA SER A 32 1.30 12.90 9.16
C SER A 32 1.46 12.60 7.66
N SER A 33 2.56 13.04 7.03
CA SER A 33 2.80 12.87 5.59
C SER A 33 3.19 11.43 5.25
N LEU A 34 3.94 10.77 6.15
CA LEU A 34 4.33 9.36 6.08
C LEU A 34 3.12 8.42 6.00
N LYS A 35 2.15 8.61 6.91
CA LYS A 35 0.95 7.78 6.97
C LYS A 35 0.22 7.73 5.63
N ASN A 36 -0.02 8.91 5.03
CA ASN A 36 -0.73 8.99 3.76
C ASN A 36 0.08 8.38 2.62
N ALA A 37 1.41 8.49 2.67
CA ALA A 37 2.28 7.88 1.67
C ALA A 37 2.21 6.35 1.71
N TYR A 38 2.39 5.72 2.88
CA TYR A 38 2.28 4.26 3.03
C TYR A 38 0.91 3.73 2.63
N MET A 39 -0.18 4.41 3.01
CA MET A 39 -1.54 4.02 2.63
C MET A 39 -1.78 4.10 1.12
N THR A 40 -1.20 5.10 0.46
CA THR A 40 -1.32 5.26 -0.99
C THR A 40 -0.52 4.20 -1.72
N LEU A 41 0.68 3.87 -1.24
CA LEU A 41 1.50 2.78 -1.77
C LEU A 41 0.82 1.41 -1.59
N ALA A 42 0.21 1.14 -0.44
CA ALA A 42 -0.53 -0.10 -0.20
C ALA A 42 -1.71 -0.25 -1.19
N ARG A 43 -2.47 0.82 -1.44
CA ARG A 43 -3.55 0.80 -2.44
C ARG A 43 -3.04 0.59 -3.87
N LEU A 44 -1.88 1.16 -4.21
CA LEU A 44 -1.24 0.95 -5.50
C LEU A 44 -0.80 -0.50 -5.70
N ALA A 45 -0.18 -1.09 -4.68
CA ALA A 45 0.22 -2.49 -4.68
C ALA A 45 -0.98 -3.43 -4.77
N MET A 46 -2.09 -3.12 -4.07
CA MET A 46 -3.37 -3.83 -4.24
C MET A 46 -3.90 -3.77 -5.68
N ALA A 47 -3.86 -2.59 -6.31
CA ALA A 47 -4.31 -2.43 -7.69
C ALA A 47 -3.46 -3.22 -8.70
N ARG A 48 -2.18 -3.45 -8.38
CA ARG A 48 -1.27 -4.30 -9.16
C ARG A 48 -1.35 -5.79 -8.80
N GLY A 49 -2.14 -6.17 -7.80
CA GLY A 49 -2.23 -7.55 -7.29
C GLY A 49 -1.00 -8.01 -6.51
N ASP A 50 -0.08 -7.10 -6.17
CA ASP A 50 1.14 -7.39 -5.41
C ASP A 50 0.84 -7.39 -3.91
N THR A 51 0.16 -8.45 -3.48
CA THR A 51 -0.27 -8.63 -2.08
C THR A 51 0.91 -8.69 -1.10
N GLY A 52 2.06 -9.23 -1.52
CA GLY A 52 3.28 -9.27 -0.71
C GLY A 52 3.78 -7.87 -0.37
N ARG A 53 3.90 -7.00 -1.39
CA ARG A 53 4.30 -5.61 -1.19
C ARG A 53 3.32 -4.82 -0.34
N VAL A 54 2.02 -5.15 -0.37
CA VAL A 54 1.04 -4.53 0.54
C VAL A 54 1.36 -4.85 2.00
N PHE A 55 1.65 -6.12 2.33
CA PHE A 55 1.97 -6.51 3.71
C PHE A 55 3.26 -5.84 4.20
N ASP A 56 4.30 -5.79 3.37
CA ASP A 56 5.57 -5.13 3.72
C ASP A 56 5.37 -3.64 4.02
N LEU A 57 4.57 -2.94 3.22
CA LEU A 57 4.28 -1.51 3.42
C LEU A 57 3.48 -1.27 4.69
N LEU A 58 2.52 -2.16 5.01
CA LEU A 58 1.74 -2.06 6.24
C LEU A 58 2.59 -2.37 7.48
N ASP A 59 3.49 -3.35 7.41
CA ASP A 59 4.42 -3.68 8.50
C ASP A 59 5.39 -2.52 8.78
N GLN A 60 5.96 -1.91 7.73
CA GLN A 60 6.82 -0.72 7.88
C GLN A 60 6.08 0.46 8.50
N ALA A 61 4.82 0.66 8.11
CA ALA A 61 4.01 1.73 8.67
C ALA A 61 3.61 1.45 10.13
N ASP A 62 3.28 0.20 10.49
CA ASP A 62 2.93 -0.22 11.86
C ASP A 62 4.14 -0.12 12.81
N GLN A 63 5.36 -0.41 12.34
CA GLN A 63 6.60 -0.27 13.12
C GLN A 63 6.93 1.20 13.43
N ASN A 64 6.69 2.09 12.47
CA ASN A 64 6.95 3.51 12.61
C ASN A 64 5.79 4.27 13.29
N TRP A 65 4.58 3.70 13.36
CA TRP A 65 3.39 4.36 13.89
C TRP A 65 2.49 3.47 14.74
N SER A 66 2.69 3.49 16.06
CA SER A 66 1.89 2.73 17.03
C SER A 66 0.59 3.43 17.47
N SER A 67 -0.20 3.96 16.53
CA SER A 67 -1.55 4.47 16.85
C SER A 67 -2.62 3.43 16.62
N THR A 68 -3.52 3.29 17.59
CA THR A 68 -4.67 2.38 17.56
C THR A 68 -5.56 2.55 16.33
N VAL A 69 -5.73 3.79 15.85
CA VAL A 69 -6.53 4.09 14.64
C VAL A 69 -5.83 3.60 13.37
N PHE A 70 -4.49 3.71 13.33
CA PHE A 70 -3.72 3.25 12.18
C PHE A 70 -3.68 1.72 12.11
N GLN A 71 -3.47 1.07 13.24
CA GLN A 71 -3.51 -0.39 13.33
C GLN A 71 -4.88 -0.95 12.89
N ALA A 72 -5.99 -0.30 13.26
CA ALA A 72 -7.31 -0.72 12.81
C ALA A 72 -7.47 -0.64 11.27
N GLU A 73 -6.93 0.41 10.65
CA GLU A 73 -6.95 0.60 9.19
C GLU A 73 -6.03 -0.42 8.48
N SER A 74 -4.82 -0.65 9.01
CA SER A 74 -3.88 -1.69 8.56
C SER A 74 -4.54 -3.06 8.58
N GLN A 75 -5.14 -3.46 9.71
CA GLN A 75 -5.83 -4.73 9.86
C GLN A 75 -7.03 -4.88 8.91
N ARG A 76 -7.77 -3.80 8.64
CA ARG A 76 -8.87 -3.81 7.67
C ARG A 76 -8.36 -4.11 6.26
N ILE A 77 -7.26 -3.50 5.83
CA ILE A 77 -6.66 -3.76 4.50
C ILE A 77 -6.16 -5.20 4.41
N ARG A 78 -5.47 -5.68 5.45
CA ARG A 78 -5.02 -7.07 5.54
C ARG A 78 -6.20 -8.05 5.41
N ALA A 79 -7.30 -7.81 6.12
CA ALA A 79 -8.50 -8.63 6.05
C ALA A 79 -9.14 -8.63 4.66
N LEU A 80 -9.19 -7.49 3.97
CA LEU A 80 -9.71 -7.39 2.61
C LEU A 80 -8.88 -8.22 1.61
N ILE A 81 -7.54 -8.22 1.77
CA ILE A 81 -6.65 -9.03 0.94
C ILE A 81 -6.84 -10.53 1.22
N MET A 82 -6.90 -10.93 2.49
CA MET A 82 -7.12 -12.33 2.84
C MET A 82 -8.48 -12.85 2.38
N LEU A 83 -9.54 -12.04 2.49
CA LEU A 83 -10.89 -12.39 2.01
C LEU A 83 -10.94 -12.47 0.48
N GLY A 84 -10.29 -11.55 -0.24
CA GLY A 84 -10.19 -11.60 -1.70
C GLY A 84 -9.36 -12.78 -2.20
N ALA A 85 -8.32 -13.17 -1.48
CA ALA A 85 -7.53 -14.37 -1.78
C ALA A 85 -8.30 -15.66 -1.49
N ALA A 86 -9.15 -15.68 -0.45
CA ALA A 86 -10.02 -16.82 -0.17
C ALA A 86 -11.10 -16.99 -1.26
N ASP A 87 -11.68 -15.89 -1.75
CA ASP A 87 -12.75 -15.93 -2.76
C ASP A 87 -12.24 -16.41 -4.13
N SER A 88 -10.98 -16.12 -4.48
CA SER A 88 -10.33 -16.64 -5.69
C SER A 88 -9.95 -18.13 -5.58
N GLN A 89 -9.66 -18.62 -4.38
CA GLN A 89 -9.40 -20.04 -4.11
C GLN A 89 -10.66 -20.91 -4.23
N TYR A 90 -11.84 -20.37 -3.89
CA TYR A 90 -13.10 -21.11 -3.95
C TYR A 90 -13.73 -21.15 -5.36
N ARG A 91 -13.41 -20.21 -6.25
CA ARG A 91 -13.91 -20.20 -7.65
C ARG A 91 -13.23 -21.22 -8.57
N GLY A 92 -12.21 -21.94 -8.12
CA GLY A 92 -11.52 -22.98 -8.90
C GLY A 92 -12.11 -24.39 -8.79
N VAL A 93 -13.22 -24.59 -8.07
CA VAL A 93 -13.75 -25.92 -7.71
C VAL A 93 -15.20 -26.15 -8.20
N VAL A 94 -15.65 -25.45 -9.26
CA VAL A 94 -16.99 -25.67 -9.86
C VAL A 94 -16.88 -25.97 -11.34
#